data_AF-A0A7K2WIZ1-F1
#
_entry.id   AF-A0A7K2WIZ1-F1
#
_cell.length_a   1.000
_cell.length_b   1.000
_cell.length_c   1.000
_cell.angle_alpha   90.00
_cell.angle_beta   90.00
_cell.angle_gamma   90.00
#
_symmetry.space_group_name_H-M   'P 1'
#
loop_
_entity.id
_entity.type
_entity.pdbx_description
1 polymer ?
#
loop_
_entity_poly.entity_id
_entity_poly.type
_entity_poly.pdbx_seq_one_letter_code
_entity_poly.pdbx_strand_id
1 'polypeptide(L)'
;GVAGLERLRDSLRARPPGGGGSREETAWAVRVVDGLLDGVLTLELLGEWPGGPLTSERLRRALLAAGADSAVRLPGTTGSELLRDAVEFLRLRAPRVGGSRTAPLAAFVAALAAEDSIEPGHPRLHAWARDVGAGVELSDAHEELSRRSDLTRLRLVVSLHAAVADEWPETLDAWLLDRGKQHAHREFTCTPDRSGVERRLAEILRWASAEAKKVGVRLRRVEVAASSALLLRWRPEETDFGMRLGVTYDVVLRWSERLCPPEHLWWINLRAQEKLEAMAAVSARGGGAGGAPVDWLAEHETGQAQELDRRMRLGTYPGAVALAHLPTRFDQVMEVLLAHAPIVLWPDGEAGVPDTSRENLDKYWHLLPAEFSEAYRRSWQEGTPADGRDDLARLRSVWHDPEWLDFCEWFEGSAPPSTPPSTTHVLSATDTRPTTDAE
;
A
#
# COMPACT_ATOMS: atom_id res chain seq x y z
N GLY A 1 -24.49 32.69 -1.80
CA GLY A 1 -23.70 33.24 -2.92
C GLY A 1 -22.62 34.16 -2.38
N VAL A 2 -21.47 34.22 -3.06
CA VAL A 2 -20.25 34.95 -2.65
C VAL A 2 -20.55 36.36 -2.13
N ALA A 3 -21.30 37.16 -2.89
CA ALA A 3 -21.64 38.54 -2.51
C ALA A 3 -22.38 38.66 -1.16
N GLY A 4 -23.14 37.63 -0.75
CA GLY A 4 -23.80 37.61 0.56
C GLY A 4 -22.82 37.40 1.71
N LEU A 5 -21.85 36.50 1.51
CA LEU A 5 -20.79 36.22 2.48
C LEU A 5 -19.82 37.40 2.59
N GLU A 6 -19.48 38.07 1.48
CA GLU A 6 -18.66 39.29 1.49
C GLU A 6 -19.34 40.42 2.27
N ARG A 7 -20.63 40.68 2.03
CA ARG A 7 -21.38 41.67 2.81
C ARG A 7 -21.41 41.34 4.31
N LEU A 8 -21.56 40.06 4.65
CA LEU A 8 -21.53 39.61 6.05
C LEU A 8 -20.16 39.82 6.67
N ARG A 9 -19.08 39.47 5.95
CA ARG A 9 -17.70 39.70 6.36
C ARG A 9 -17.43 41.17 6.64
N ASP A 10 -17.83 42.05 5.73
CA ASP A 10 -17.63 43.49 5.85
C ASP A 10 -18.43 44.06 7.04
N SER A 11 -19.67 43.59 7.22
CA SER A 11 -20.51 43.96 8.35
C SER A 11 -19.91 43.52 9.70
N LEU A 12 -19.31 42.33 9.76
CA LEU A 12 -18.63 41.84 10.96
C LEU A 12 -17.35 42.63 11.26
N ARG A 13 -16.59 43.03 10.23
CA ARG A 13 -15.35 43.83 10.38
C ARG A 13 -15.63 45.28 10.76
N ALA A 14 -16.75 45.85 10.30
CA ALA A 14 -17.15 47.23 10.60
C ALA A 14 -17.76 47.41 12.01
N ARG A 15 -17.92 46.32 12.78
CA ARG A 15 -18.58 46.35 14.08
C ARG A 15 -17.72 47.08 15.14
N PRO A 16 -18.26 48.10 15.83
CA PRO A 16 -17.49 48.86 16.82
C PRO A 16 -17.17 48.03 18.07
N PRO A 17 -16.02 48.27 18.74
CA PRO A 17 -15.71 47.65 20.02
C PRO A 17 -16.73 48.10 21.07
N GLY A 18 -17.66 47.22 21.45
CA GLY A 18 -18.74 47.50 22.40
C GLY A 18 -20.15 47.09 21.95
N GLY A 19 -20.35 46.74 20.67
CA GLY A 19 -21.63 46.19 20.19
C GLY A 19 -21.77 44.70 20.50
N GLY A 20 -22.75 44.33 21.34
CA GLY A 20 -22.97 42.99 21.96
C GLY A 20 -22.28 41.78 21.33
N GLY A 21 -21.37 41.14 22.05
CA GLY A 21 -20.54 40.02 21.60
C GLY A 21 -19.06 40.32 21.84
N SER A 22 -18.29 39.32 22.25
CA SER A 22 -16.87 39.51 22.55
C SER A 22 -16.05 39.74 21.27
N ARG A 23 -14.89 40.40 21.39
CA ARG A 23 -13.94 40.57 20.27
C ARG A 23 -13.50 39.22 19.69
N GLU A 24 -13.45 38.20 20.53
CA GLU A 24 -13.08 36.83 20.16
C GLU A 24 -14.17 36.15 19.33
N GLU A 25 -15.44 36.35 19.68
CA GLU A 25 -16.60 35.86 18.92
C GLU A 25 -16.67 36.50 17.53
N THR A 26 -16.45 37.82 17.45
CA THR A 26 -16.42 38.53 16.16
C THR A 26 -15.27 38.03 15.29
N ALA A 27 -14.08 37.86 15.88
CA ALA A 27 -12.93 37.31 15.18
C ALA A 27 -13.19 35.86 14.72
N TRP A 28 -13.88 35.04 15.52
CA TRP A 28 -14.27 33.69 15.13
C TRP A 28 -15.28 33.68 13.99
N ALA A 29 -16.32 34.53 14.05
CA ALA A 29 -17.31 34.65 12.99
C ALA A 29 -16.69 35.06 11.65
N VAL A 30 -15.78 36.04 11.66
CA VAL A 30 -15.02 36.43 10.45
C VAL A 30 -14.23 35.24 9.90
N ARG A 31 -13.57 34.44 10.76
CA ARG A 31 -12.84 33.24 10.32
C ARG A 31 -13.73 32.19 9.67
N VAL A 32 -14.94 32.01 10.19
CA VAL A 32 -15.92 31.07 9.61
C VAL A 32 -16.38 31.58 8.26
N VAL A 33 -16.73 32.86 8.14
CA VAL A 33 -17.16 33.47 6.86
C VAL A 33 -16.05 33.41 5.81
N ASP A 34 -14.81 33.72 6.18
CA ASP A 34 -13.65 33.58 5.28
C ASP A 34 -13.49 32.11 4.84
N GLY A 35 -13.64 31.15 5.77
CA GLY A 35 -13.59 29.73 5.43
C GLY A 35 -14.72 29.27 4.49
N LEU A 36 -15.92 29.84 4.61
CA LEU A 36 -17.03 29.56 3.71
C LEU A 36 -16.81 30.18 2.32
N LEU A 37 -16.21 31.38 2.24
CA LEU A 37 -15.82 32.00 0.97
C LEU A 37 -14.79 31.12 0.24
N ASP A 38 -13.74 30.69 0.94
CA ASP A 38 -12.72 29.77 0.39
C ASP A 38 -13.36 28.47 -0.09
N GLY A 39 -14.36 27.98 0.66
CA GLY A 39 -15.12 26.79 0.30
C GLY A 39 -15.93 26.96 -0.98
N VAL A 40 -16.63 28.07 -1.16
CA VAL A 40 -17.40 28.36 -2.38
C VAL A 40 -16.47 28.44 -3.59
N LEU A 41 -15.37 29.18 -3.50
CA LEU A 41 -14.40 29.30 -4.59
C LEU A 41 -13.77 27.95 -4.97
N THR A 42 -13.56 27.08 -3.98
CA THR A 42 -13.04 25.74 -4.23
C THR A 42 -14.09 24.84 -4.88
N LEU A 43 -15.36 24.94 -4.48
CA LEU A 43 -16.45 24.23 -5.13
C LEU A 43 -16.65 24.69 -6.58
N GLU A 44 -16.45 25.97 -6.89
CA GLU A 44 -16.46 26.49 -8.26
C GLU A 44 -15.32 25.89 -9.10
N LEU A 45 -14.08 25.84 -8.57
CA LEU A 45 -12.96 25.14 -9.23
C LEU A 45 -13.29 23.67 -9.51
N LEU A 46 -13.84 22.95 -8.52
CA LEU A 46 -14.13 21.52 -8.63
C LEU A 46 -15.36 21.22 -9.51
N GLY A 47 -16.31 22.17 -9.60
CA GLY A 47 -17.44 22.08 -10.54
C GLY A 47 -17.01 22.20 -12.00
N GLU A 48 -15.94 22.96 -12.26
CA GLU A 48 -15.29 23.06 -13.57
C GLU A 48 -13.89 22.43 -13.57
N TRP A 49 -13.77 21.27 -12.93
CA TRP A 49 -12.48 20.62 -12.78
C TRP A 49 -11.81 20.36 -14.14
N PRO A 50 -10.54 20.77 -14.36
CA PRO A 50 -9.88 20.62 -15.67
C PRO A 50 -9.46 19.18 -16.02
N GLY A 51 -9.53 18.24 -15.07
CA GLY A 51 -9.15 16.84 -15.28
C GLY A 51 -10.32 15.88 -15.49
N GLY A 52 -10.12 14.61 -15.16
CA GLY A 52 -11.15 13.57 -15.26
C GLY A 52 -12.32 13.78 -14.28
N PRO A 53 -13.42 13.03 -14.42
CA PRO A 53 -14.58 13.16 -13.54
C PRO A 53 -14.21 12.93 -12.07
N LEU A 54 -14.77 13.78 -11.19
CA LEU A 54 -14.61 13.66 -9.75
C LEU A 54 -15.60 12.63 -9.20
N THR A 55 -15.11 11.43 -8.89
CA THR A 55 -15.90 10.37 -8.23
C THR A 55 -15.79 10.49 -6.71
N SER A 56 -16.76 9.94 -5.97
CA SER A 56 -16.70 9.93 -4.50
C SER A 56 -15.44 9.25 -3.97
N GLU A 57 -14.94 8.23 -4.65
CA GLU A 57 -13.71 7.54 -4.26
C GLU A 57 -12.47 8.42 -4.44
N ARG A 58 -12.35 9.11 -5.59
CA ARG A 58 -11.25 10.09 -5.80
C ARG A 58 -11.27 11.18 -4.75
N LEU A 59 -12.45 11.70 -4.42
CA LEU A 59 -12.59 12.71 -3.37
C LEU A 59 -12.14 12.18 -2.01
N ARG A 60 -12.50 10.94 -1.65
CA ARG A 60 -12.05 10.34 -0.38
C ARG A 60 -10.54 10.13 -0.33
N ARG A 61 -9.94 9.59 -1.40
CA ARG A 61 -8.48 9.40 -1.48
C ARG A 61 -7.73 10.73 -1.37
N ALA A 62 -8.16 11.75 -2.11
CA ALA A 62 -7.55 13.07 -2.02
C ALA A 62 -7.74 13.70 -0.63
N LEU A 63 -8.91 13.50 0.00
CA LEU A 63 -9.19 13.99 1.35
C LEU A 63 -8.30 13.33 2.40
N LEU A 64 -8.03 12.03 2.23
CA LEU A 64 -7.10 11.26 3.07
C LEU A 64 -5.65 11.69 2.86
N ALA A 65 -5.24 11.92 1.61
CA ALA A 65 -3.90 12.41 1.29
C ALA A 65 -3.64 13.82 1.88
N ALA A 66 -4.69 14.65 1.98
CA ALA A 66 -4.64 16.00 2.51
C ALA A 66 -4.80 16.08 4.05
N GLY A 67 -5.57 15.16 4.63
CA GLY A 67 -5.80 15.04 6.07
C GLY A 67 -4.70 14.23 6.73
N ALA A 68 -3.57 14.88 7.05
CA ALA A 68 -2.39 14.23 7.61
C ALA A 68 -2.58 13.51 8.97
N ASP A 69 -3.77 13.58 9.58
CA ASP A 69 -4.13 12.78 10.74
C ASP A 69 -5.37 11.94 10.44
N SER A 70 -5.14 10.64 10.37
CA SER A 70 -6.14 9.61 10.12
C SER A 70 -7.17 9.51 11.25
N ALA A 71 -6.94 10.07 12.44
CA ALA A 71 -7.86 9.98 13.57
C ALA A 71 -9.24 10.64 13.33
N VAL A 72 -9.40 11.45 12.28
CA VAL A 72 -10.65 12.18 12.02
C VAL A 72 -11.57 11.41 11.06
N ARG A 73 -12.81 11.15 11.48
CA ARG A 73 -13.84 10.55 10.62
C ARG A 73 -14.14 11.45 9.43
N LEU A 74 -13.90 10.92 8.23
CA LEU A 74 -14.28 11.56 6.98
C LEU A 74 -15.81 11.69 6.86
N PRO A 75 -16.31 12.62 6.03
CA PRO A 75 -17.74 12.66 5.71
C PRO A 75 -18.22 11.34 5.09
N GLY A 76 -19.31 10.78 5.63
CA GLY A 76 -19.95 9.56 5.12
C GLY A 76 -20.88 9.79 3.92
N THR A 77 -20.97 11.02 3.43
CA THR A 77 -21.82 11.42 2.30
C THR A 77 -21.24 10.95 0.96
N THR A 78 -22.01 11.11 -0.12
CA THR A 78 -21.63 10.71 -1.48
C THR A 78 -21.94 11.82 -2.50
N GLY A 79 -21.43 11.68 -3.72
CA GLY A 79 -21.69 12.61 -4.82
C GLY A 79 -21.35 14.07 -4.49
N SER A 80 -22.23 15.00 -4.87
CA SER A 80 -22.06 16.43 -4.63
C SER A 80 -22.12 16.83 -3.16
N GLU A 81 -22.75 16.03 -2.30
CA GLU A 81 -22.77 16.27 -0.84
C GLU A 81 -21.39 16.02 -0.24
N LEU A 82 -20.74 14.92 -0.64
CA LEU A 82 -19.36 14.63 -0.24
C LEU A 82 -18.39 15.73 -0.64
N LEU A 83 -18.54 16.29 -1.84
CA LEU A 83 -17.70 17.39 -2.31
C LEU A 83 -17.80 18.61 -1.39
N ARG A 84 -19.02 18.99 -1.03
CA ARG A 84 -19.29 20.10 -0.10
C ARG A 84 -18.72 19.80 1.28
N ASP A 85 -19.04 18.64 1.83
CA ASP A 85 -18.63 18.26 3.18
C ASP A 85 -17.10 18.15 3.29
N ALA A 86 -16.41 17.66 2.25
CA ALA A 86 -14.95 17.56 2.23
C ALA A 86 -14.30 18.95 2.30
N VAL A 87 -14.77 19.90 1.49
CA VAL A 87 -14.25 21.27 1.46
C VAL A 87 -14.52 21.99 2.79
N GLU A 88 -15.74 21.89 3.32
CA GLU A 88 -16.09 22.47 4.63
C GLU A 88 -15.26 21.84 5.75
N PHE A 89 -15.10 20.53 5.72
CA PHE A 89 -14.30 19.79 6.70
C PHE A 89 -12.84 20.25 6.69
N LEU A 90 -12.18 20.28 5.53
CA LEU A 90 -10.79 20.72 5.40
C LEU A 90 -10.62 22.16 5.90
N ARG A 91 -11.55 23.04 5.53
CA ARG A 91 -11.42 24.47 5.79
C ARG A 91 -11.89 24.91 7.17
N LEU A 92 -12.73 24.13 7.86
CA LEU A 92 -13.27 24.50 9.18
C LEU A 92 -12.86 23.55 10.31
N ARG A 93 -12.56 22.28 10.03
CA ARG A 93 -12.43 21.22 11.05
C ARG A 93 -11.12 20.44 11.02
N ALA A 94 -10.41 20.38 9.90
CA ALA A 94 -9.15 19.63 9.82
C ALA A 94 -8.14 20.14 10.86
N PRO A 95 -7.38 19.25 11.55
CA PRO A 95 -6.35 19.60 12.52
C PRO A 95 -5.30 20.55 11.93
N ARG A 96 -4.81 21.50 12.75
CA ARG A 96 -3.87 22.56 12.33
C ARG A 96 -2.84 22.80 13.42
N VAL A 97 -1.85 21.93 13.54
CA VAL A 97 -0.73 22.20 14.45
C VAL A 97 0.25 23.10 13.72
N GLY A 98 0.24 24.40 14.03
CA GLY A 98 1.21 25.39 13.53
C GLY A 98 1.15 25.76 12.05
N GLY A 99 0.22 25.19 11.27
CA GLY A 99 0.13 25.37 9.81
C GLY A 99 -0.84 26.46 9.33
N SER A 100 -0.70 26.83 8.05
CA SER A 100 -1.63 27.73 7.34
C SER A 100 -3.05 27.14 7.27
N ARG A 101 -4.05 28.02 7.22
CA ARG A 101 -5.47 27.63 7.19
C ARG A 101 -5.90 27.04 5.86
N THR A 102 -5.20 27.39 4.79
CA THR A 102 -5.45 26.94 3.41
C THR A 102 -4.67 25.68 3.08
N ALA A 103 -3.67 25.29 3.88
CA ALA A 103 -2.79 24.17 3.60
C ALA A 103 -3.53 22.83 3.39
N PRO A 104 -4.51 22.42 4.22
CA PRO A 104 -5.25 21.17 3.96
C PRO A 104 -6.05 21.22 2.65
N LEU A 105 -6.58 22.40 2.30
CA LEU A 105 -7.34 22.59 1.07
C LEU A 105 -6.44 22.57 -0.17
N ALA A 106 -5.26 23.19 -0.07
CA ALA A 106 -4.22 23.14 -1.09
C ALA A 106 -3.69 21.72 -1.31
N ALA A 107 -3.43 20.97 -0.24
CA ALA A 107 -3.03 19.57 -0.32
C ALA A 107 -4.09 18.69 -1.00
N PHE A 108 -5.38 18.95 -0.72
CA PHE A 108 -6.49 18.26 -1.36
C PHE A 108 -6.56 18.53 -2.86
N VAL A 109 -6.47 19.80 -3.27
CA VAL A 109 -6.47 20.19 -4.68
C VAL A 109 -5.22 19.64 -5.41
N ALA A 110 -4.05 19.70 -4.78
CA ALA A 110 -2.81 19.14 -5.33
C ALA A 110 -2.91 17.62 -5.52
N ALA A 111 -3.50 16.89 -4.58
CA ALA A 111 -3.70 15.45 -4.70
C ALA A 111 -4.62 15.09 -5.88
N LEU A 112 -5.74 15.82 -6.06
CA LEU A 112 -6.61 15.65 -7.23
C LEU A 112 -5.89 15.97 -8.54
N ALA A 113 -5.11 17.07 -8.56
CA ALA A 113 -4.33 17.48 -9.72
C ALA A 113 -3.29 16.43 -10.11
N ALA A 114 -2.57 15.87 -9.13
CA ALA A 114 -1.57 14.83 -9.36
C ALA A 114 -2.19 13.56 -9.96
N GLU A 115 -3.37 13.13 -9.51
CA GLU A 115 -4.07 11.97 -10.09
C GLU A 115 -4.40 12.16 -11.58
N ASP A 116 -4.75 13.38 -12.00
CA ASP A 116 -5.04 13.72 -13.39
C ASP A 116 -3.80 14.19 -14.17
N SER A 117 -2.61 14.11 -13.58
CA SER A 117 -1.36 14.63 -14.17
C SER A 117 -1.46 16.12 -14.58
N ILE A 118 -2.23 16.90 -13.83
CA ILE A 118 -2.38 18.35 -14.05
C ILE A 118 -1.15 19.04 -13.49
N GLU A 119 -0.47 19.80 -14.34
CA GLU A 119 0.74 20.52 -13.94
C GLU A 119 0.43 21.56 -12.85
N PRO A 120 1.36 21.78 -11.89
CA PRO A 120 1.20 22.82 -10.86
C PRO A 120 0.93 24.20 -11.47
N GLY A 121 1.54 24.47 -12.64
CA GLY A 121 1.41 25.69 -13.44
C GLY A 121 0.04 25.92 -14.09
N HIS A 122 -0.92 25.00 -13.94
CA HIS A 122 -2.18 25.07 -14.68
C HIS A 122 -2.96 26.37 -14.34
N PRO A 123 -3.40 27.16 -15.34
CA PRO A 123 -3.98 28.50 -15.11
C PRO A 123 -5.18 28.52 -14.16
N ARG A 124 -6.04 27.50 -14.20
CA ARG A 124 -7.20 27.39 -13.29
C ARG A 124 -6.79 27.16 -11.83
N LEU A 125 -5.75 26.34 -11.59
CA LEU A 125 -5.24 26.10 -10.24
C LEU A 125 -4.58 27.36 -9.69
N HIS A 126 -3.79 28.06 -10.52
CA HIS A 126 -3.18 29.34 -10.16
C HIS A 126 -4.20 30.44 -9.88
N ALA A 127 -5.27 30.53 -10.66
CA ALA A 127 -6.34 31.50 -10.43
C ALA A 127 -7.04 31.24 -9.10
N TRP A 128 -7.46 30.00 -8.86
CA TRP A 128 -8.05 29.59 -7.59
C TRP A 128 -7.13 29.85 -6.39
N ALA A 129 -5.85 29.47 -6.48
CA ALA A 129 -4.89 29.63 -5.40
C ALA A 129 -4.65 31.12 -5.09
N ARG A 130 -4.68 32.00 -6.09
CA ARG A 130 -4.65 33.45 -5.89
C ARG A 130 -5.91 33.95 -5.18
N ASP A 131 -7.09 33.50 -5.60
CA ASP A 131 -8.36 33.98 -5.07
C ASP A 131 -8.63 33.52 -3.62
N VAL A 132 -8.12 32.32 -3.25
CA VAL A 132 -8.19 31.76 -1.88
C VAL A 132 -6.96 32.12 -1.03
N GLY A 133 -5.91 32.69 -1.63
CA GLY A 133 -4.66 33.01 -0.93
C GLY A 133 -3.86 31.77 -0.50
N ALA A 134 -3.84 30.73 -1.34
CA ALA A 134 -3.21 29.43 -1.10
C ALA A 134 -2.02 29.15 -2.04
N GLY A 135 -1.43 30.18 -2.66
CA GLY A 135 -0.41 30.01 -3.72
C GLY A 135 0.86 29.30 -3.26
N VAL A 136 1.35 29.63 -2.05
CA VAL A 136 2.53 28.97 -1.46
C VAL A 136 2.16 27.56 -1.05
N GLU A 137 1.05 27.40 -0.32
CA GLU A 137 0.59 26.10 0.17
C GLU A 137 0.31 25.10 -0.95
N LEU A 138 -0.19 25.55 -2.11
CA LEU A 138 -0.39 24.71 -3.29
C LEU A 138 0.95 24.26 -3.89
N SER A 139 1.93 25.17 -3.94
CA SER A 139 3.28 24.86 -4.44
C SER A 139 3.97 23.85 -3.51
N ASP A 140 3.93 24.09 -2.21
CA ASP A 140 4.47 23.20 -1.18
C ASP A 140 3.80 21.82 -1.24
N ALA A 141 2.49 21.76 -1.44
CA ALA A 141 1.76 20.51 -1.57
C ALA A 141 2.17 19.71 -2.81
N HIS A 142 2.37 20.36 -3.95
CA HIS A 142 2.88 19.70 -5.15
C HIS A 142 4.33 19.21 -4.97
N GLU A 143 5.19 20.00 -4.33
CA GLU A 143 6.57 19.60 -4.02
C GLU A 143 6.58 18.38 -3.09
N GLU A 144 5.76 18.37 -2.05
CA GLU A 144 5.63 17.24 -1.14
C GLU A 144 5.12 15.98 -1.83
N LEU A 145 4.14 16.10 -2.74
CA LEU A 145 3.66 14.96 -3.54
C LEU A 145 4.76 14.43 -4.49
N SER A 146 5.51 15.33 -5.14
CA SER A 146 6.65 14.94 -5.99
C SER A 146 7.71 14.21 -5.18
N ARG A 147 8.05 14.73 -4.00
CA ARG A 147 9.02 14.12 -3.08
C ARG A 147 8.56 12.73 -2.63
N ARG A 148 7.28 12.54 -2.32
CA ARG A 148 6.72 11.22 -1.98
C ARG A 148 6.77 10.25 -3.16
N SER A 149 6.45 10.71 -4.36
CA SER A 149 6.54 9.90 -5.58
C SER A 149 8.00 9.49 -5.87
N ASP A 150 8.96 10.38 -5.67
CA ASP A 150 10.38 10.07 -5.84
C ASP A 150 10.89 9.03 -4.83
N LEU A 151 10.33 8.99 -3.61
CA LEU A 151 10.68 7.95 -2.64
C LEU A 151 10.24 6.56 -3.10
N THR A 152 9.13 6.44 -3.82
CA THR A 152 8.62 5.14 -4.29
C THR A 152 9.02 4.80 -5.73
N ARG A 153 9.69 5.73 -6.43
CA ARG A 153 10.18 5.59 -7.81
C ARG A 153 11.10 4.38 -8.00
N LEU A 154 12.05 4.20 -7.08
CA LEU A 154 12.98 3.08 -7.12
C LEU A 154 12.45 1.91 -6.31
N ARG A 155 12.43 0.73 -6.93
CA ARG A 155 12.01 -0.54 -6.30
C ARG A 155 13.17 -1.52 -6.36
N LEU A 156 13.69 -1.92 -5.20
CA LEU A 156 14.62 -3.03 -5.11
C LEU A 156 13.84 -4.33 -4.95
N VAL A 157 13.89 -5.23 -5.92
CA VAL A 157 13.38 -6.60 -5.80
C VAL A 157 14.52 -7.51 -5.39
N VAL A 158 14.36 -8.24 -4.30
CA VAL A 158 15.26 -9.32 -3.87
C VAL A 158 14.49 -10.63 -3.95
N SER A 159 14.94 -11.54 -4.80
CA SER A 159 14.30 -12.83 -5.01
C SER A 159 15.08 -13.98 -4.39
N LEU A 160 14.34 -14.84 -3.69
CA LEU A 160 14.78 -16.12 -3.16
C LEU A 160 14.24 -17.30 -4.00
N HIS A 161 13.82 -17.06 -5.25
CA HIS A 161 13.19 -18.08 -6.11
C HIS A 161 14.05 -19.32 -6.38
N ALA A 162 15.37 -19.22 -6.24
CA ALA A 162 16.32 -20.34 -6.37
C ALA A 162 16.29 -21.31 -5.17
N ALA A 163 15.36 -21.13 -4.23
CA ALA A 163 15.13 -22.04 -3.12
C ALA A 163 14.68 -23.41 -3.64
N VAL A 164 15.33 -24.47 -3.15
CA VAL A 164 14.95 -25.86 -3.44
C VAL A 164 14.13 -26.38 -2.26
N ALA A 165 12.99 -27.03 -2.53
CA ALA A 165 12.16 -27.72 -1.55
C ALA A 165 11.81 -26.88 -0.30
N ASP A 166 11.42 -25.62 -0.48
CA ASP A 166 10.97 -24.72 0.59
C ASP A 166 12.04 -24.39 1.65
N GLU A 167 13.31 -24.61 1.31
CA GLU A 167 14.47 -24.25 2.13
C GLU A 167 15.06 -22.89 1.74
N TRP A 168 16.10 -22.47 2.47
CA TRP A 168 16.82 -21.23 2.17
C TRP A 168 17.66 -21.40 0.89
N PRO A 169 17.71 -20.41 -0.01
CA PRO A 169 18.43 -20.53 -1.26
C PRO A 169 19.95 -20.38 -1.09
N GLU A 170 20.71 -20.93 -2.04
CA GLU A 170 22.16 -20.70 -2.16
C GLU A 170 22.50 -19.38 -2.87
N THR A 171 21.53 -18.80 -3.58
CA THR A 171 21.68 -17.55 -4.34
C THR A 171 20.49 -16.62 -4.12
N LEU A 172 20.79 -15.33 -4.09
CA LEU A 172 19.81 -14.24 -4.08
C LEU A 172 20.00 -13.42 -5.35
N ASP A 173 18.93 -13.19 -6.09
CA ASP A 173 18.93 -12.25 -7.20
C ASP A 173 18.36 -10.91 -6.77
N ALA A 174 19.02 -9.83 -7.18
CA ALA A 174 18.56 -8.48 -6.89
C ALA A 174 18.41 -7.66 -8.17
N TRP A 175 17.23 -7.07 -8.36
CA TRP A 175 16.94 -6.11 -9.42
C TRP A 175 16.61 -4.75 -8.81
N LEU A 176 17.24 -3.72 -9.34
CA LEU A 176 16.83 -2.34 -9.08
C LEU A 176 16.00 -1.86 -10.27
N LEU A 177 14.74 -1.55 -10.02
CA LEU A 177 13.80 -1.04 -10.99
C LEU A 177 13.63 0.47 -10.80
N ASP A 178 13.56 1.21 -11.91
CA ASP A 178 13.22 2.63 -11.94
C ASP A 178 11.97 2.81 -12.80
N ARG A 179 10.83 3.13 -12.16
CA ARG A 179 9.52 3.23 -12.82
C ARG A 179 9.19 1.99 -13.66
N GLY A 180 9.36 0.82 -13.06
CA GLY A 180 9.09 -0.50 -13.68
C GLY A 180 10.16 -0.99 -14.65
N LYS A 181 11.16 -0.19 -15.02
CA LYS A 181 12.23 -0.61 -15.93
C LYS A 181 13.46 -1.07 -15.16
N GLN A 182 14.08 -2.17 -15.59
CA GLN A 182 15.34 -2.62 -15.01
C GLN A 182 16.42 -1.54 -15.19
N HIS A 183 16.95 -1.07 -14.07
CA HIS A 183 18.11 -0.17 -14.01
C HIS A 183 19.40 -0.95 -13.79
N ALA A 184 19.39 -1.91 -12.85
CA ALA A 184 20.53 -2.75 -12.54
C ALA A 184 20.07 -4.13 -12.06
N HIS A 185 20.91 -5.16 -12.26
CA HIS A 185 20.70 -6.52 -11.76
C HIS A 185 22.03 -7.09 -11.27
N ARG A 186 21.96 -7.89 -10.21
CA ARG A 186 23.11 -8.63 -9.69
C ARG A 186 22.68 -9.86 -8.89
N GLU A 187 23.40 -10.95 -9.09
CA GLU A 187 23.29 -12.19 -8.31
C GLU A 187 24.28 -12.19 -7.12
N PHE A 188 23.87 -12.80 -6.01
CA PHE A 188 24.63 -12.88 -4.77
C PHE A 188 24.55 -14.28 -4.15
N THR A 189 25.68 -14.98 -4.08
CA THR A 189 25.76 -16.29 -3.40
C THR A 189 25.74 -16.15 -1.87
N CYS A 190 25.00 -17.01 -1.20
CA CYS A 190 24.90 -17.07 0.26
C CYS A 190 24.93 -18.52 0.78
N THR A 191 25.18 -18.65 2.08
CA THR A 191 24.93 -19.91 2.77
C THR A 191 23.42 -20.15 2.80
N PRO A 192 22.92 -21.37 2.51
CA PRO A 192 21.49 -21.70 2.49
C PRO A 192 20.93 -21.84 3.90
N ASP A 193 21.03 -20.77 4.68
CA ASP A 193 20.41 -20.63 6.00
C ASP A 193 19.93 -19.18 6.20
N ARG A 194 19.13 -18.97 7.25
CA ARG A 194 18.58 -17.65 7.59
C ARG A 194 19.67 -16.60 7.71
N SER A 195 20.74 -16.91 8.44
CA SER A 195 21.82 -15.95 8.73
C SER A 195 22.63 -15.59 7.49
N GLY A 196 22.82 -16.54 6.56
CA GLY A 196 23.46 -16.36 5.28
C GLY A 196 22.66 -15.40 4.38
N VAL A 197 21.36 -15.61 4.27
CA VAL A 197 20.45 -14.73 3.53
C VAL A 197 20.39 -13.34 4.16
N GLU A 198 20.19 -13.24 5.46
CA GLU A 198 20.11 -11.95 6.18
C GLU A 198 21.40 -11.13 6.04
N ARG A 199 22.57 -11.79 6.15
CA ARG A 199 23.86 -11.12 5.92
C ARG A 199 23.96 -10.61 4.48
N ARG A 200 23.49 -11.39 3.50
CA ARG A 200 23.59 -11.01 2.10
C ARG A 200 22.62 -9.90 1.73
N LEU A 201 21.45 -9.83 2.35
CA LEU A 201 20.52 -8.70 2.23
C LEU A 201 21.21 -7.36 2.56
N ALA A 202 22.04 -7.30 3.61
CA ALA A 202 22.79 -6.09 3.93
C ALA A 202 23.75 -5.66 2.81
N GLU A 203 24.35 -6.60 2.09
CA GLU A 203 25.22 -6.30 0.96
C GLU A 203 24.45 -5.83 -0.27
N ILE A 204 23.32 -6.49 -0.55
CA ILE A 204 22.39 -6.11 -1.61
C ILE A 204 21.92 -4.67 -1.41
N LEU A 205 21.54 -4.29 -0.18
CA LEU A 205 21.09 -2.92 0.14
C LEU A 205 22.21 -1.89 -0.07
N ARG A 206 23.45 -2.21 0.29
CA ARG A 206 24.60 -1.34 0.04
C ARG A 206 24.83 -1.15 -1.46
N TRP A 207 24.76 -2.22 -2.23
CA TRP A 207 24.87 -2.18 -3.70
C TRP A 207 23.74 -1.33 -4.31
N ALA A 208 22.49 -1.66 -4.00
CA ALA A 208 21.33 -0.96 -4.56
C ALA A 208 21.29 0.52 -4.15
N SER A 209 21.73 0.86 -2.94
CA SER A 209 21.87 2.26 -2.51
C SER A 209 22.95 3.00 -3.29
N ALA A 210 24.04 2.33 -3.68
CA ALA A 210 25.07 2.94 -4.52
C ALA A 210 24.55 3.18 -5.95
N GLU A 211 23.77 2.25 -6.51
CA GLU A 211 23.12 2.44 -7.81
C GLU A 211 22.07 3.56 -7.76
N ALA A 212 21.22 3.60 -6.72
CA ALA A 212 20.23 4.64 -6.51
C ALA A 212 20.83 6.06 -6.49
N LYS A 213 22.01 6.22 -5.87
CA LYS A 213 22.74 7.49 -5.86
C LYS A 213 23.15 7.97 -7.26
N LYS A 214 23.44 7.07 -8.19
CA LYS A 214 23.83 7.45 -9.57
C LYS A 214 22.68 8.12 -10.33
N VAL A 215 21.44 7.80 -9.98
CA VAL A 215 20.23 8.39 -10.55
C VAL A 215 19.63 9.50 -9.68
N GLY A 216 20.31 9.90 -8.61
CA GLY A 216 19.91 11.02 -7.75
C GLY A 216 18.72 10.74 -6.83
N VAL A 217 18.37 9.48 -6.57
CA VAL A 217 17.21 9.10 -5.76
C VAL A 217 17.65 8.27 -4.56
N ARG A 218 16.91 8.39 -3.45
CA ARG A 218 17.12 7.53 -2.27
C ARG A 218 16.29 6.26 -2.40
N LEU A 219 16.94 5.10 -2.23
CA LEU A 219 16.22 3.83 -2.13
C LEU A 219 15.37 3.79 -0.85
N ARG A 220 14.07 3.55 -1.00
CA ARG A 220 13.12 3.42 0.11
C ARG A 220 12.34 2.12 0.07
N ARG A 221 11.90 1.67 -1.11
CA ARG A 221 11.07 0.47 -1.26
C ARG A 221 11.92 -0.78 -1.55
N VAL A 222 11.73 -1.80 -0.74
CA VAL A 222 12.39 -3.11 -0.85
C VAL A 222 11.32 -4.20 -0.92
N GLU A 223 11.36 -5.00 -1.96
CA GLU A 223 10.42 -6.09 -2.20
C GLU A 223 11.15 -7.41 -2.05
N VAL A 224 10.68 -8.27 -1.15
CA VAL A 224 11.30 -9.57 -0.89
C VAL A 224 10.38 -10.65 -1.42
N ALA A 225 10.83 -11.34 -2.47
CA ALA A 225 10.11 -12.45 -3.07
C ALA A 225 10.64 -13.78 -2.50
N ALA A 226 9.79 -14.52 -1.79
CA ALA A 226 10.16 -15.78 -1.15
C ALA A 226 9.00 -16.79 -1.19
N SER A 227 9.31 -18.07 -0.94
CA SER A 227 8.30 -19.13 -0.92
C SER A 227 7.31 -18.93 0.22
N SER A 228 6.11 -19.49 0.06
CA SER A 228 5.07 -19.44 1.09
C SER A 228 5.63 -19.93 2.43
N ALA A 229 6.30 -21.08 2.45
CA ALA A 229 6.90 -21.68 3.64
C ALA A 229 7.92 -20.77 4.35
N LEU A 230 8.77 -20.06 3.60
CA LEU A 230 9.71 -19.09 4.18
C LEU A 230 8.95 -17.88 4.73
N LEU A 231 8.01 -17.33 3.97
CA LEU A 231 7.21 -16.18 4.40
C LEU A 231 6.44 -16.47 5.68
N LEU A 232 5.98 -17.70 5.92
CA LEU A 232 5.27 -18.05 7.15
C LEU A 232 6.14 -17.98 8.42
N ARG A 233 7.44 -18.27 8.31
CA ARG A 233 8.37 -18.38 9.46
C ARG A 233 9.42 -17.26 9.55
N TRP A 234 9.56 -16.45 8.50
CA TRP A 234 10.56 -15.41 8.40
C TRP A 234 9.92 -14.03 8.15
N ARG A 235 10.48 -13.03 8.83
CA ARG A 235 10.11 -11.62 8.74
C ARG A 235 11.29 -10.82 8.19
N PRO A 236 11.38 -10.62 6.86
CA PRO A 236 12.46 -9.84 6.26
C PRO A 236 12.55 -8.42 6.83
N GLU A 237 11.41 -7.84 7.21
CA GLU A 237 11.32 -6.51 7.82
C GLU A 237 12.06 -6.40 9.17
N GLU A 238 12.23 -7.52 9.88
CA GLU A 238 12.94 -7.59 11.17
C GLU A 238 14.43 -7.90 11.03
N THR A 239 14.92 -8.19 9.82
CA THR A 239 16.35 -8.47 9.58
C THR A 239 17.22 -7.31 10.03
N ASP A 240 18.21 -7.60 10.88
CA ASP A 240 19.09 -6.60 11.50
C ASP A 240 20.49 -6.61 10.87
N PHE A 241 20.95 -5.44 10.44
CA PHE A 241 22.31 -5.20 9.94
C PHE A 241 23.02 -4.03 10.65
N GLY A 242 22.75 -3.87 11.95
CA GLY A 242 23.06 -2.70 12.77
C GLY A 242 21.84 -1.81 13.01
N MET A 243 20.78 -2.03 12.23
CA MET A 243 19.41 -1.57 12.44
C MET A 243 18.46 -2.51 11.69
N ARG A 244 17.21 -2.61 12.14
CA ARG A 244 16.18 -3.41 11.46
C ARG A 244 15.85 -2.85 10.07
N LEU A 245 15.64 -3.72 9.09
CA LEU A 245 15.32 -3.36 7.71
C LEU A 245 14.11 -2.43 7.62
N GLY A 246 12.99 -2.81 8.24
CA GLY A 246 11.74 -2.05 8.21
C GLY A 246 11.81 -0.69 8.91
N VAL A 247 12.86 -0.42 9.69
CA VAL A 247 13.06 0.92 10.30
C VAL A 247 13.45 1.94 9.22
N THR A 248 14.15 1.51 8.17
CA THR A 248 14.64 2.42 7.12
C THR A 248 13.88 2.27 5.82
N TYR A 249 13.42 1.06 5.49
CA TYR A 249 12.84 0.74 4.21
C TYR A 249 11.36 0.37 4.34
N ASP A 250 10.62 0.60 3.27
CA ASP A 250 9.25 0.12 3.15
C ASP A 250 9.33 -1.27 2.50
N VAL A 251 9.12 -2.30 3.31
CA VAL A 251 9.32 -3.71 2.94
C VAL A 251 8.00 -4.32 2.49
N VAL A 252 7.97 -4.86 1.28
CA VAL A 252 6.79 -5.51 0.70
C VAL A 252 7.12 -6.97 0.40
N LEU A 253 6.30 -7.89 0.89
CA LEU A 253 6.50 -9.32 0.66
C LEU A 253 5.78 -9.74 -0.62
N ARG A 254 6.47 -10.54 -1.43
CA ARG A 254 5.98 -11.13 -2.67
C ARG A 254 6.13 -12.65 -2.57
N TRP A 255 5.22 -13.40 -3.16
CA TRP A 255 5.38 -14.83 -3.38
C TRP A 255 6.28 -15.10 -4.59
N SER A 256 7.38 -15.82 -4.39
CA SER A 256 8.40 -16.05 -5.43
C SER A 256 7.93 -16.92 -6.60
N GLU A 257 6.97 -17.80 -6.38
CA GLU A 257 6.50 -18.80 -7.33
C GLU A 257 5.71 -18.14 -8.47
N ARG A 258 5.40 -16.84 -8.35
CA ARG A 258 4.91 -16.04 -9.48
C ARG A 258 6.00 -15.63 -10.47
N LEU A 259 7.27 -15.63 -10.09
CA LEU A 259 8.38 -15.37 -11.02
C LEU A 259 8.64 -16.59 -11.91
N CYS A 260 8.54 -17.78 -11.34
CA CYS A 260 8.67 -19.06 -12.03
C CYS A 260 7.47 -19.95 -11.69
N PRO A 261 6.28 -19.72 -12.28
CA PRO A 261 5.12 -20.55 -12.00
C PRO A 261 5.40 -22.02 -12.29
N PRO A 262 5.10 -22.93 -11.34
CA PRO A 262 5.06 -24.36 -11.63
C PRO A 262 4.12 -24.62 -12.80
N GLU A 263 4.38 -25.66 -13.61
CA GLU A 263 3.62 -25.94 -14.83
C GLU A 263 2.10 -26.03 -14.61
N HIS A 264 1.67 -26.64 -13.50
CA HIS A 264 0.25 -26.77 -13.15
C HIS A 264 -0.41 -25.44 -12.69
N LEU A 265 0.39 -24.40 -12.48
CA LEU A 265 0.02 -23.05 -12.04
C LEU A 265 0.38 -21.98 -13.09
N TRP A 266 0.57 -22.33 -14.36
CA TRP A 266 0.88 -21.37 -15.43
C TRP A 266 -0.10 -20.17 -15.53
N TRP A 267 -1.33 -20.32 -15.03
CA TRP A 267 -2.40 -19.32 -15.09
C TRP A 267 -2.39 -18.30 -13.94
N ILE A 268 -1.52 -18.46 -12.93
CA ILE A 268 -1.62 -17.68 -11.68
C ILE A 268 -1.45 -16.17 -11.89
N ASN A 269 -0.58 -15.74 -12.82
CA ASN A 269 -0.31 -14.33 -13.08
C ASN A 269 -1.47 -13.66 -13.84
N LEU A 270 -2.00 -14.34 -14.86
CA LEU A 270 -3.20 -13.90 -15.58
C LEU A 270 -4.39 -13.72 -14.62
N ARG A 271 -4.67 -14.73 -13.78
CA ARG A 271 -5.79 -14.66 -12.82
C ARG A 271 -5.60 -13.56 -11.77
N ALA A 272 -4.36 -13.32 -11.33
CA ALA A 272 -4.07 -12.23 -10.39
C ALA A 272 -4.36 -10.86 -11.01
N GLN A 273 -4.02 -10.67 -12.29
CA GLN A 273 -4.29 -9.44 -13.02
C GLN A 273 -5.79 -9.19 -13.17
N GLU A 274 -6.55 -10.18 -13.65
CA GLU A 274 -8.02 -10.10 -13.78
C GLU A 274 -8.68 -9.70 -12.44
N LYS A 275 -8.15 -10.23 -11.33
CA LYS A 275 -8.68 -9.97 -9.99
C LYS A 275 -8.35 -8.55 -9.51
N LEU A 276 -7.14 -8.05 -9.76
CA LEU A 276 -6.78 -6.66 -9.47
C LEU A 276 -7.63 -5.67 -10.28
N GLU A 277 -7.87 -5.96 -11.56
CA GLU A 277 -8.74 -5.16 -12.43
C GLU A 277 -10.19 -5.14 -11.92
N ALA A 278 -10.72 -6.31 -11.51
CA ALA A 278 -12.05 -6.41 -10.92
C ALA A 278 -12.17 -5.60 -9.63
N MET A 279 -11.18 -5.69 -8.73
CA MET A 279 -11.13 -4.89 -7.49
C MET A 279 -11.12 -3.39 -7.79
N ALA A 280 -10.28 -2.94 -8.73
CA ALA A 280 -10.21 -1.54 -9.14
C ALA A 280 -11.55 -1.06 -9.74
N ALA A 281 -12.22 -1.88 -10.54
CA ALA A 281 -13.52 -1.55 -11.14
C ALA A 281 -14.64 -1.42 -10.08
N VAL A 282 -14.63 -2.26 -9.03
CA VAL A 282 -15.58 -2.16 -7.92
C VAL A 282 -15.36 -0.86 -7.14
N SER A 283 -14.11 -0.52 -6.82
CA SER A 283 -13.76 0.75 -6.15
C SER A 283 -14.19 1.97 -6.99
N ALA A 284 -14.02 1.93 -8.31
CA ALA A 284 -14.39 3.03 -9.19
C ALA A 284 -15.90 3.29 -9.27
N ARG A 285 -16.74 2.26 -9.12
CA ARG A 285 -18.21 2.37 -9.25
C ARG A 285 -18.90 2.91 -7.99
N GLY A 286 -18.17 3.11 -6.88
CA GLY A 286 -18.74 3.64 -5.63
C GLY A 286 -19.88 2.80 -5.02
N GLY A 287 -20.04 1.56 -5.49
CA GLY A 287 -21.18 0.68 -5.17
C GLY A 287 -20.95 -0.30 -4.01
N GLY A 288 -19.74 -0.34 -3.45
CA GLY A 288 -19.47 -1.04 -2.20
C GLY A 288 -19.79 -0.15 -1.00
N ALA A 289 -20.16 -0.73 0.12
CA ALA A 289 -20.31 -0.04 1.39
C ALA A 289 -18.94 0.45 1.93
N GLY A 290 -18.27 1.37 1.24
CA GLY A 290 -17.13 2.17 1.70
C GLY A 290 -15.88 1.46 2.26
N GLY A 291 -15.83 0.12 2.31
CA GLY A 291 -14.76 -0.66 2.93
C GLY A 291 -13.74 -1.23 1.94
N ALA A 292 -12.69 -1.85 2.47
CA ALA A 292 -11.70 -2.54 1.65
C ALA A 292 -12.37 -3.72 0.93
N PRO A 293 -11.99 -4.01 -0.33
CA PRO A 293 -12.42 -5.20 -1.06
C PRO A 293 -11.69 -6.44 -0.53
N VAL A 294 -11.93 -6.80 0.74
CA VAL A 294 -11.25 -7.87 1.47
C VAL A 294 -12.27 -8.91 1.93
N ASP A 295 -12.12 -10.13 1.45
CA ASP A 295 -12.89 -11.29 1.85
C ASP A 295 -12.20 -11.97 3.05
N TRP A 296 -12.80 -11.86 4.23
CA TRP A 296 -12.30 -12.45 5.47
C TRP A 296 -12.74 -13.91 5.62
N LEU A 297 -11.79 -14.83 5.59
CA LEU A 297 -12.03 -16.26 5.79
C LEU A 297 -12.07 -16.64 7.26
N ALA A 298 -13.19 -17.25 7.66
CA ALA A 298 -13.39 -17.81 8.98
C ALA A 298 -12.75 -19.20 9.12
N GLU A 299 -12.67 -19.69 10.36
CA GLU A 299 -12.05 -20.99 10.71
C GLU A 299 -12.65 -22.19 9.99
N HIS A 300 -13.97 -22.25 9.88
CA HIS A 300 -14.64 -23.33 9.17
C HIS A 300 -14.32 -23.33 7.66
N GLU A 301 -13.89 -22.20 7.09
CA GLU A 301 -13.58 -22.07 5.67
C GLU A 301 -12.15 -22.50 5.35
N THR A 302 -11.24 -22.45 6.32
CA THR A 302 -9.82 -22.82 6.15
C THR A 302 -9.53 -24.25 6.60
N GLY A 303 -10.48 -24.89 7.30
CA GLY A 303 -10.31 -26.26 7.82
C GLY A 303 -10.15 -27.35 6.76
N GLN A 304 -10.52 -27.09 5.49
CA GLN A 304 -10.42 -28.05 4.38
C GLN A 304 -9.83 -27.38 3.13
N ALA A 305 -8.52 -27.52 2.92
CA ALA A 305 -7.78 -26.87 1.83
C ALA A 305 -8.35 -27.19 0.42
N GLN A 306 -8.79 -28.43 0.17
CA GLN A 306 -9.38 -28.82 -1.12
C GLN A 306 -10.71 -28.11 -1.40
N GLU A 307 -11.55 -27.95 -0.37
CA GLU A 307 -12.82 -27.24 -0.50
C GLU A 307 -12.61 -25.72 -0.64
N LEU A 308 -11.58 -25.19 0.02
CA LEU A 308 -11.13 -23.82 -0.20
C LEU A 308 -10.66 -23.61 -1.65
N ASP A 309 -9.79 -24.47 -2.19
CA ASP A 309 -9.33 -24.40 -3.59
C ASP A 309 -10.52 -24.43 -4.57
N ARG A 310 -11.49 -25.33 -4.33
CA ARG A 310 -12.71 -25.40 -5.14
C ARG A 310 -13.49 -24.08 -5.14
N ARG A 311 -13.71 -23.47 -3.98
CA ARG A 311 -14.42 -22.17 -3.86
C ARG A 311 -13.62 -21.02 -4.48
N MET A 312 -12.30 -21.00 -4.31
CA MET A 312 -11.43 -20.02 -4.94
C MET A 312 -11.49 -20.11 -6.47
N ARG A 313 -11.49 -21.32 -7.04
CA ARG A 313 -11.66 -21.55 -8.50
C ARG A 313 -12.99 -21.04 -9.01
N LEU A 314 -14.08 -21.27 -8.26
CA LEU A 314 -15.42 -20.80 -8.58
C LEU A 314 -15.60 -19.28 -8.44
N GLY A 315 -14.58 -18.55 -7.98
CA GLY A 315 -14.64 -17.09 -7.86
C GLY A 315 -15.51 -16.62 -6.69
N THR A 316 -15.69 -17.45 -5.66
CA THR A 316 -16.47 -17.08 -4.46
C THR A 316 -15.92 -15.85 -3.74
N TYR A 317 -14.62 -15.61 -3.85
CA TYR A 317 -13.91 -14.53 -3.18
C TYR A 317 -13.33 -13.57 -4.24
N PRO A 318 -14.07 -12.52 -4.64
CA PRO A 318 -13.68 -11.61 -5.71
C PRO A 318 -12.60 -10.60 -5.29
N GLY A 319 -12.39 -10.38 -4.00
CA GLY A 319 -11.45 -9.39 -3.47
C GLY A 319 -10.11 -9.95 -3.02
N ALA A 320 -9.30 -9.11 -2.37
CA ALA A 320 -8.18 -9.58 -1.58
C ALA A 320 -8.67 -10.57 -0.52
N VAL A 321 -7.84 -11.52 -0.11
CA VAL A 321 -8.26 -12.53 0.86
C VAL A 321 -7.52 -12.33 2.17
N ALA A 322 -8.25 -12.34 3.28
CA ALA A 322 -7.67 -12.21 4.61
C ALA A 322 -8.08 -13.39 5.49
N LEU A 323 -7.16 -13.86 6.32
CA LEU A 323 -7.45 -14.88 7.33
C LEU A 323 -7.88 -14.20 8.63
N ALA A 324 -9.03 -14.59 9.18
CA ALA A 324 -9.47 -14.10 10.49
C ALA A 324 -8.69 -14.72 11.67
N HIS A 325 -7.95 -15.79 11.43
CA HIS A 325 -7.23 -16.63 12.41
C HIS A 325 -6.05 -17.34 11.71
N LEU A 326 -5.13 -17.95 12.46
CA LEU A 326 -4.11 -18.84 11.90
C LEU A 326 -4.66 -20.28 11.74
N PRO A 327 -4.77 -20.81 10.52
CA PRO A 327 -5.24 -22.18 10.28
C PRO A 327 -4.25 -23.23 10.80
N THR A 328 -4.73 -24.40 11.23
CA THR A 328 -3.87 -25.51 11.70
C THR A 328 -2.90 -26.04 10.62
N ARG A 329 -3.31 -25.99 9.34
CA ARG A 329 -2.49 -26.39 8.18
C ARG A 329 -2.13 -25.17 7.34
N PHE A 330 -1.41 -24.25 7.98
CA PHE A 330 -1.24 -22.90 7.45
C PHE A 330 -0.48 -22.88 6.12
N ASP A 331 0.51 -23.73 5.96
CA ASP A 331 1.26 -23.99 4.74
C ASP A 331 0.34 -24.32 3.55
N GLN A 332 -0.51 -25.34 3.69
CA GLN A 332 -1.41 -25.79 2.63
C GLN A 332 -2.46 -24.74 2.27
N VAL A 333 -2.98 -24.02 3.28
CA VAL A 333 -3.93 -22.93 3.05
C VAL A 333 -3.24 -21.78 2.32
N MET A 334 -2.03 -21.41 2.72
CA MET A 334 -1.31 -20.27 2.13
C MET A 334 -1.01 -20.48 0.65
N GLU A 335 -0.57 -21.68 0.24
CA GLU A 335 -0.34 -22.01 -1.17
C GLU A 335 -1.62 -21.86 -2.02
N VAL A 336 -2.75 -22.38 -1.53
CA VAL A 336 -4.05 -22.24 -2.21
C VAL A 336 -4.42 -20.76 -2.34
N LEU A 337 -4.27 -19.98 -1.28
CA LEU A 337 -4.60 -18.56 -1.31
C LEU A 337 -3.74 -17.78 -2.30
N LEU A 338 -2.42 -17.96 -2.25
CA LEU A 338 -1.47 -17.22 -3.10
C LEU A 338 -1.60 -17.57 -4.59
N ALA A 339 -2.00 -18.80 -4.91
CA ALA A 339 -2.29 -19.19 -6.29
C ALA A 339 -3.49 -18.41 -6.87
N HIS A 340 -4.52 -18.11 -6.06
CA HIS A 340 -5.78 -17.53 -6.53
C HIS A 340 -6.02 -16.07 -6.16
N ALA A 341 -5.24 -15.49 -5.25
CA ALA A 341 -5.39 -14.12 -4.79
C ALA A 341 -4.07 -13.34 -4.92
N PRO A 342 -4.09 -12.13 -5.52
CA PRO A 342 -2.90 -11.27 -5.61
C PRO A 342 -2.53 -10.66 -4.26
N ILE A 343 -3.48 -10.49 -3.35
CA ILE A 343 -3.25 -9.89 -2.04
C ILE A 343 -3.82 -10.84 -0.99
N VAL A 344 -2.95 -11.29 -0.08
CA VAL A 344 -3.29 -12.20 1.01
C VAL A 344 -2.83 -11.60 2.33
N LEU A 345 -3.73 -11.56 3.32
CA LEU A 345 -3.47 -11.02 4.66
C LEU A 345 -3.67 -12.12 5.72
N TRP A 346 -2.87 -12.11 6.78
CA TRP A 346 -3.03 -13.04 7.90
C TRP A 346 -2.54 -12.43 9.23
N PRO A 347 -3.03 -12.90 10.38
CA PRO A 347 -2.57 -12.40 11.67
C PRO A 347 -1.11 -12.78 11.97
N ASP A 348 -0.39 -11.91 12.67
CA ASP A 348 1.00 -12.11 13.13
C ASP A 348 1.10 -13.04 14.36
N GLY A 349 -0.04 -13.52 14.88
CA GLY A 349 -0.08 -14.41 16.04
C GLY A 349 -1.35 -15.24 16.11
N GLU A 350 -1.42 -16.13 17.11
CA GLU A 350 -2.54 -17.07 17.29
C GLU A 350 -3.85 -16.38 17.69
N ALA A 351 -3.77 -15.16 18.22
CA ALA A 351 -4.95 -14.35 18.47
C ALA A 351 -5.59 -13.96 17.13
N GLY A 352 -6.87 -14.27 16.97
CA GLY A 352 -7.64 -13.87 15.80
C GLY A 352 -7.68 -12.35 15.61
N VAL A 353 -8.07 -11.91 14.41
CA VAL A 353 -8.08 -10.48 14.04
C VAL A 353 -9.33 -9.79 14.61
N PRO A 354 -9.19 -8.82 15.54
CA PRO A 354 -10.30 -8.07 16.10
C PRO A 354 -11.03 -7.22 15.04
N ASP A 355 -12.31 -6.95 15.25
CA ASP A 355 -13.11 -6.11 14.33
C ASP A 355 -12.52 -4.71 14.14
N THR A 356 -11.93 -4.12 15.19
CA THR A 356 -11.26 -2.81 15.10
C THR A 356 -10.10 -2.82 14.12
N SER A 357 -9.35 -3.93 14.02
CA SER A 357 -8.28 -4.07 13.04
C SER A 357 -8.81 -4.17 11.61
N ARG A 358 -10.00 -4.73 11.41
CA ARG A 358 -10.68 -4.78 10.09
C ARG A 358 -11.17 -3.39 9.69
N GLU A 359 -11.79 -2.66 10.60
CA GLU A 359 -12.21 -1.26 10.38
C GLU A 359 -11.01 -0.35 10.06
N ASN A 360 -9.88 -0.56 10.76
CA ASN A 360 -8.64 0.16 10.47
C ASN A 360 -8.05 -0.24 9.11
N LEU A 361 -8.12 -1.52 8.72
CA LEU A 361 -7.75 -1.95 7.37
C LEU A 361 -8.58 -1.25 6.30
N ASP A 362 -9.90 -1.19 6.46
CA ASP A 362 -10.81 -0.51 5.54
C ASP A 362 -10.41 0.96 5.34
N LYS A 363 -10.14 1.64 6.45
CA LYS A 363 -9.72 3.04 6.47
C LYS A 363 -8.41 3.28 5.72
N TYR A 364 -7.42 2.39 5.85
CA TYR A 364 -6.09 2.58 5.27
C TYR A 364 -5.87 1.85 3.95
N TRP A 365 -6.85 1.08 3.45
CA TRP A 365 -6.70 0.21 2.27
C TRP A 365 -6.04 0.88 1.06
N HIS A 366 -6.47 2.11 0.75
CA HIS A 366 -5.98 2.91 -0.37
C HIS A 366 -4.51 3.37 -0.23
N LEU A 367 -3.90 3.24 0.94
CA LEU A 367 -2.49 3.57 1.22
C LEU A 367 -1.60 2.34 1.36
N LEU A 368 -2.19 1.14 1.25
CA LEU A 368 -1.44 -0.11 1.32
C LEU A 368 -0.70 -0.37 -0.01
N PRO A 369 0.47 -1.03 0.05
CA PRO A 369 1.09 -1.68 1.21
C PRO A 369 1.94 -0.74 2.09
N ALA A 370 2.11 0.54 1.74
CA ALA A 370 3.06 1.43 2.44
C ALA A 370 2.72 1.63 3.93
N GLU A 371 1.43 1.74 4.26
CA GLU A 371 1.00 1.89 5.66
C GLU A 371 1.26 0.64 6.52
N PHE A 372 1.45 -0.57 5.95
CA PHE A 372 1.95 -1.71 6.73
C PHE A 372 3.36 -1.44 7.23
N SER A 373 4.25 -0.95 6.36
CA SER A 373 5.64 -0.63 6.74
C SER A 373 5.70 0.46 7.81
N GLU A 374 4.82 1.47 7.71
CA GLU A 374 4.73 2.51 8.73
C GLU A 374 4.20 1.96 10.06
N ALA A 375 3.16 1.13 10.03
CA ALA A 375 2.63 0.46 11.22
C ALA A 375 3.68 -0.42 11.92
N TYR A 376 4.42 -1.25 11.18
CA TYR A 376 5.49 -2.06 11.76
C TYR A 376 6.57 -1.19 12.40
N ARG A 377 7.00 -0.12 11.72
CA ARG A 377 8.01 0.81 12.21
C ARG A 377 7.60 1.47 13.53
N ARG A 378 6.33 1.90 13.64
CA ARG A 378 5.77 2.49 14.86
C ARG A 378 5.63 1.48 15.99
N SER A 379 5.23 0.24 15.68
CA SER A 379 5.13 -0.82 16.69
C SER A 379 6.45 -1.12 17.39
N TRP A 380 7.59 -0.80 16.76
CA TRP A 380 8.92 -0.92 17.36
C TRP A 380 9.39 0.33 18.12
N GLN A 381 8.65 1.44 18.06
CA GLN A 381 8.95 2.68 18.78
C GLN A 381 8.11 2.76 20.06
N GLU A 382 8.76 2.70 21.22
CA GLU A 382 8.09 2.84 22.51
C GLU A 382 7.44 4.23 22.65
N GLY A 383 6.19 4.29 23.13
CA GLY A 383 5.52 5.54 23.52
C GLY A 383 4.75 6.28 22.43
N THR A 384 4.57 5.69 21.24
CA THR A 384 3.74 6.28 20.18
C THR A 384 2.25 6.18 20.55
N PRO A 385 1.46 7.28 20.46
CA PRO A 385 0.03 7.23 20.73
C PRO A 385 -0.71 6.33 19.73
N ALA A 386 -1.63 5.51 20.23
CA ALA A 386 -2.45 4.64 19.39
C ALA A 386 -3.39 5.47 18.49
N ASP A 387 -3.14 5.47 17.18
CA ASP A 387 -3.96 6.14 16.15
C ASP A 387 -4.73 5.14 15.25
N GLY A 388 -4.76 3.88 15.67
CA GLY A 388 -5.34 2.76 14.93
C GLY A 388 -4.43 2.16 13.86
N ARG A 389 -3.27 2.76 13.53
CA ARG A 389 -2.29 2.13 12.62
C ARG A 389 -1.58 0.96 13.28
N ASP A 390 -1.45 0.96 14.60
CA ASP A 390 -0.86 -0.15 15.36
C ASP A 390 -1.59 -1.48 15.11
N ASP A 391 -2.88 -1.43 14.75
CA ASP A 391 -3.65 -2.62 14.40
C ASP A 391 -3.21 -3.24 13.08
N LEU A 392 -2.73 -2.44 12.12
CA LEU A 392 -2.16 -2.96 10.86
C LEU A 392 -0.87 -3.74 11.12
N ALA A 393 -0.10 -3.38 12.16
CA ALA A 393 1.13 -4.09 12.52
C ALA A 393 0.87 -5.52 13.00
N ARG A 394 -0.37 -5.85 13.38
CA ARG A 394 -0.82 -7.19 13.78
C ARG A 394 -1.12 -8.10 12.60
N LEU A 395 -1.13 -7.55 11.38
CA LEU A 395 -1.35 -8.29 10.15
C LEU A 395 -0.03 -8.42 9.41
N ARG A 396 0.14 -9.54 8.72
CA ARG A 396 1.15 -9.76 7.70
C ARG A 396 0.48 -9.84 6.35
N SER A 397 1.24 -9.52 5.31
CA SER A 397 0.71 -9.47 3.95
C SER A 397 1.70 -10.00 2.93
N VAL A 398 1.16 -10.70 1.93
CA VAL A 398 1.74 -10.76 0.59
C VAL A 398 0.90 -9.83 -0.27
N TRP A 399 1.57 -8.96 -1.01
CA TRP A 399 0.91 -7.97 -1.84
C TRP A 399 1.45 -8.09 -3.25
N HIS A 400 0.59 -8.31 -4.26
CA HIS A 400 0.93 -8.27 -5.68
C HIS A 400 0.14 -7.14 -6.34
N ASP A 401 0.85 -6.13 -6.85
CA ASP A 401 0.30 -4.98 -7.56
C ASP A 401 0.54 -5.15 -9.08
N PRO A 402 -0.11 -4.37 -9.95
CA PRO A 402 0.04 -4.52 -11.39
C PRO A 402 1.50 -4.45 -11.84
N GLU A 403 2.27 -3.49 -11.32
CA GLU A 403 3.68 -3.37 -11.67
C GLU A 403 4.56 -4.56 -11.23
N TRP A 404 4.14 -5.35 -10.23
CA TRP A 404 4.80 -6.61 -9.90
C TRP A 404 4.45 -7.72 -10.89
N LEU A 405 3.20 -7.79 -11.33
CA LEU A 405 2.78 -8.78 -12.33
C LEU A 405 3.45 -8.50 -13.68
N ASP A 406 3.58 -7.23 -14.08
CA ASP A 406 4.36 -6.83 -15.26
C ASP A 406 5.83 -7.29 -15.15
N PHE A 407 6.41 -7.19 -13.94
CA PHE A 407 7.77 -7.67 -13.68
C PHE A 407 7.85 -9.20 -13.77
N CYS A 408 6.86 -9.93 -13.25
CA CYS A 408 6.79 -11.39 -13.39
C CYS A 408 6.71 -11.82 -14.86
N GLU A 409 5.84 -11.18 -15.65
CA GLU A 409 5.70 -11.47 -17.10
C GLU A 409 7.01 -11.21 -17.85
N TRP A 410 7.67 -10.08 -17.57
CA TRP A 410 8.99 -9.78 -18.13
C TRP A 410 10.03 -10.83 -17.73
N PHE A 411 10.03 -11.27 -16.47
CA PHE A 411 10.95 -12.28 -15.97
C PHE A 411 10.75 -13.63 -16.67
N GLU A 412 9.51 -14.10 -16.79
CA GLU A 412 9.17 -15.33 -17.51
C GLU A 412 9.63 -15.30 -18.97
N GLY A 413 9.46 -14.16 -19.66
CA GLY A 413 9.90 -13.97 -21.05
C GLY A 413 11.41 -13.80 -21.23
N SER A 414 12.14 -13.44 -20.18
CA SER A 414 13.59 -13.17 -20.22
C SER A 414 14.43 -14.30 -19.62
N ALA A 415 13.82 -15.22 -18.86
CA ALA A 415 14.50 -16.35 -18.28
C ALA A 415 14.89 -17.38 -19.36
N PRO A 416 16.11 -17.93 -19.35
CA PRO A 416 16.42 -19.09 -20.18
C PRO A 416 15.52 -20.26 -19.75
N PRO A 417 15.06 -21.12 -20.68
CA PRO A 417 14.19 -22.25 -20.34
C PRO A 417 14.85 -23.11 -19.27
N SER A 418 14.20 -23.22 -18.11
CA SER A 418 14.68 -24.03 -16.99
C SER A 418 14.81 -25.48 -17.44
N THR A 419 16.03 -26.02 -17.33
CA THR A 419 16.29 -27.44 -17.63
C THR A 419 15.64 -28.26 -16.51
N PRO A 420 14.77 -29.26 -16.82
CA PRO A 420 14.11 -30.04 -15.79
C PRO A 420 15.14 -30.79 -14.93
N PRO A 421 14.87 -30.98 -13.62
CA PRO A 421 15.76 -31.74 -12.75
C PRO A 421 15.89 -33.17 -13.28
N SER A 422 17.13 -33.57 -13.57
CA SER A 422 17.44 -34.92 -14.03
C SER A 422 16.94 -35.92 -12.99
N THR A 423 15.94 -36.70 -13.36
CA THR A 423 15.41 -37.79 -12.56
C THR A 423 16.48 -38.88 -12.50
N THR A 424 17.35 -38.82 -11.49
CA THR A 424 18.26 -39.92 -11.20
C THR A 424 17.42 -41.08 -10.71
N HIS A 425 17.11 -42.01 -11.61
CA HIS A 425 16.61 -43.34 -11.26
C HIS A 425 17.62 -44.02 -10.34
N VAL A 426 17.36 -44.01 -9.04
CA VAL A 426 18.00 -44.93 -8.10
C VAL A 426 17.37 -46.30 -8.36
N LEU A 427 18.07 -47.14 -9.12
CA LEU A 427 17.80 -48.56 -9.21
C LEU A 427 17.99 -49.17 -7.80
N SER A 428 16.86 -49.48 -7.18
CA SER A 428 16.77 -50.27 -5.97
C SER A 428 17.29 -51.69 -6.28
N ALA A 429 18.47 -52.01 -5.79
CA ALA A 429 18.97 -53.38 -5.73
C ALA A 429 18.96 -53.81 -4.26
N THR A 430 17.90 -54.49 -3.86
CA THR A 430 17.89 -55.31 -2.66
C THR A 430 17.40 -56.70 -3.04
N ASP A 431 18.22 -57.67 -2.63
CA ASP A 431 17.85 -58.95 -2.04
C ASP A 431 18.29 -60.19 -2.83
N THR A 432 19.37 -60.84 -2.37
CA THR A 432 19.29 -62.23 -1.88
C THR A 432 20.57 -62.68 -1.15
N ARG A 433 20.40 -62.84 0.17
CA ARG A 433 20.98 -63.78 1.17
C ARG A 433 22.39 -64.41 1.06
N PRO A 434 23.05 -64.62 2.22
CA PRO A 434 24.28 -65.40 2.35
C PRO A 434 23.99 -66.91 2.46
N THR A 435 24.89 -67.73 1.92
CA THR A 435 25.01 -69.17 2.22
C THR A 435 26.28 -69.39 3.02
N THR A 436 26.12 -69.88 4.24
CA THR A 436 27.18 -70.48 5.07
C THR A 436 27.32 -71.96 4.74
N ASP A 437 28.58 -72.38 4.64
CA ASP A 437 29.19 -73.69 4.96
C ASP A 437 28.71 -74.97 4.25
N ALA A 438 29.62 -75.61 3.50
CA ALA A 438 30.17 -76.95 3.81
C ALA A 438 31.33 -77.34 2.86
N GLU A 439 32.38 -77.91 3.49
CA GLU A 439 33.61 -78.56 2.99
C GLU A 439 34.84 -77.71 2.62
#